data_AF-A0AAV6C5A7-F1
#
_entry.id   AF-A0AAV6C5A7-F1
#
_cell.length_a   1.000
_cell.length_b   1.000
_cell.length_c   1.000
_cell.angle_alpha   90.00
_cell.angle_beta   90.00
_cell.angle_gamma   90.00
#
_symmetry.space_group_name_H-M   'P 1'
#
loop_
_entity.id
_entity.type
_entity.pdbx_description
1 polymer ?
#
loop_
_entity_poly.entity_id
_entity_poly.type
_entity_poly.pdbx_seq_one_letter_code
_entity_poly.pdbx_strand_id
1 'polypeptide(L)'
;MELKRRNWNCAMTEDRLSDYLDGLLNAEDRGAFEAHRDGCVACATLAARVSGTVQKLHTLPAIEEPRQLVDAILDATLGPREAKASWRAWFRWLRPVWQPQFVYGALTVLVTLGVVSHALGVRWNTQTLAELSPAAIARNVNRHAHLAYARSSRFVSDLRIVYEIQSRLRPETEPQPEPVQPPAPGQTNGPAPREPHDMNRVNQKSHEFAETAVLLEALIQRRLP
;
A
#
# COMPACT_ATOMS: atom_id res chain seq x y z
N MET A 1 25.97 -71.88 26.44
CA MET A 1 25.70 -70.43 26.58
C MET A 1 26.02 -70.05 28.02
N GLU A 2 27.28 -69.74 28.28
CA GLU A 2 27.74 -69.25 29.58
C GLU A 2 27.17 -67.85 29.78
N LEU A 3 26.22 -67.72 30.70
CA LEU A 3 25.83 -66.45 31.28
C LEU A 3 27.06 -65.91 32.02
N LYS A 4 27.85 -65.11 31.32
CA LYS A 4 28.84 -64.20 31.89
C LYS A 4 28.09 -63.38 32.92
N ARG A 5 28.13 -63.80 34.19
CA ARG A 5 27.61 -63.02 35.32
C ARG A 5 28.35 -61.69 35.31
N ARG A 6 27.80 -60.69 34.63
CA ARG A 6 28.14 -59.30 34.92
C ARG A 6 27.79 -59.12 36.38
N ASN A 7 28.80 -58.82 37.18
CA ASN A 7 28.62 -58.42 38.57
C ASN A 7 27.83 -57.10 38.57
N TRP A 8 26.50 -57.21 38.64
CA TRP A 8 25.60 -56.07 38.74
C TRP A 8 25.60 -55.54 40.17
N ASN A 9 25.89 -54.26 40.35
CA ASN A 9 26.10 -53.65 41.66
C ASN A 9 25.22 -52.41 41.86
N CYS A 10 25.19 -51.86 43.08
CA CYS A 10 24.37 -50.70 43.42
C CYS A 10 24.72 -49.48 42.56
N ALA A 11 26.01 -49.17 42.39
CA ALA A 11 26.45 -48.01 41.61
C ALA A 11 25.99 -48.08 40.15
N MET A 12 26.05 -49.27 39.54
CA MET A 12 25.58 -49.51 38.18
C MET A 12 24.05 -49.41 38.08
N THR A 13 23.33 -49.81 39.13
CA THR A 13 21.87 -49.67 39.23
C THR A 13 21.48 -48.20 39.32
N GLU A 14 22.20 -47.41 40.14
CA GLU A 14 21.96 -45.97 40.26
C GLU A 14 22.24 -45.23 38.95
N ASP A 15 23.35 -45.54 38.29
CA ASP A 15 23.73 -44.96 36.98
C ASP A 15 22.70 -45.26 35.88
N ARG A 16 22.15 -46.48 35.88
CA ARG A 16 21.17 -46.95 34.88
C ARG A 16 19.71 -46.72 35.26
N LEU A 17 19.44 -46.06 36.39
CA LEU A 17 18.07 -45.83 36.84
C LEU A 17 17.27 -44.97 35.86
N SER A 18 17.87 -43.91 35.30
CA SER A 18 17.19 -43.05 34.32
C SER A 18 16.87 -43.80 33.04
N ASP A 19 17.87 -44.50 32.47
CA ASP A 19 17.66 -45.36 31.29
C ASP A 19 16.54 -46.40 31.55
N TYR A 20 16.41 -46.91 32.77
CA TYR A 20 15.36 -47.88 33.14
C TYR A 20 13.98 -47.25 33.14
N LEU A 21 13.85 -46.04 33.71
CA LEU A 21 12.60 -45.30 33.74
C LEU A 21 12.17 -44.85 32.34
N ASP A 22 13.12 -44.50 31.49
CA ASP A 22 12.89 -44.10 30.09
C ASP A 22 12.68 -45.31 29.15
N GLY A 23 12.87 -46.54 29.64
CA GLY A 23 12.72 -47.77 28.85
C GLY A 23 13.82 -48.00 27.82
N LEU A 24 15.00 -47.41 28.02
CA LEU A 24 16.15 -47.46 27.11
C LEU A 24 17.09 -48.64 27.37
N LEU A 25 16.93 -49.39 28.47
CA LEU A 25 17.72 -50.61 28.71
C LEU A 25 17.36 -51.73 27.74
N ASN A 26 18.38 -52.44 27.29
CA ASN A 26 18.20 -53.73 26.62
C ASN A 26 17.64 -54.79 27.59
N ALA A 27 17.14 -55.91 27.05
CA ALA A 27 16.47 -56.93 27.85
C ALA A 27 17.40 -57.62 28.88
N GLU A 28 18.69 -57.79 28.57
CA GLU A 28 19.67 -58.42 29.46
C GLU A 28 19.94 -57.52 30.69
N ASP A 29 20.25 -56.25 30.43
CA ASP A 29 20.58 -55.26 31.45
C ASP A 29 19.33 -54.94 32.29
N ARG A 30 18.13 -54.90 31.69
CA ARG A 30 16.88 -54.75 32.43
C ARG A 30 16.64 -55.91 33.40
N GLY A 31 16.86 -57.15 32.97
CA GLY A 31 16.73 -58.31 33.84
C GLY A 31 17.74 -58.31 34.99
N ALA A 32 18.97 -57.87 34.74
CA ALA A 32 19.99 -57.72 35.77
C ALA A 32 19.69 -56.58 36.75
N PHE A 33 19.16 -55.46 36.26
CA PHE A 33 18.67 -54.35 37.09
C PHE A 33 17.55 -54.79 38.03
N GLU A 34 16.52 -55.47 37.49
CA GLU A 34 15.37 -55.94 38.27
C GLU A 34 15.80 -56.97 39.31
N ALA A 35 16.66 -57.92 38.94
CA ALA A 35 17.22 -58.89 39.87
C ALA A 35 17.99 -58.24 41.03
N HIS A 36 18.79 -57.20 40.76
CA HIS A 36 19.50 -56.46 41.81
C HIS A 36 18.57 -55.62 42.66
N ARG A 37 17.62 -54.91 42.04
CA ARG A 37 16.60 -54.10 42.74
C ARG A 37 15.81 -54.95 43.71
N ASP A 38 15.37 -56.14 43.30
CA ASP A 38 14.56 -57.03 44.13
C ASP A 38 15.38 -57.66 45.27
N GLY A 39 16.71 -57.78 45.11
CA GLY A 39 17.64 -58.27 46.14
C GLY A 39 18.21 -57.20 47.09
N CYS A 40 18.11 -55.91 46.74
CA CYS A 40 18.73 -54.81 47.48
C CYS A 40 17.69 -53.76 47.92
N VAL A 41 17.40 -53.72 49.23
CA VAL A 41 16.39 -52.80 49.82
C VAL A 41 16.68 -51.33 49.49
N ALA A 42 17.95 -50.93 49.47
CA ALA A 42 18.35 -49.56 49.14
C ALA A 42 17.97 -49.20 47.69
N CYS A 43 18.31 -50.06 46.73
CA CYS A 43 17.98 -49.87 45.32
C CYS A 43 16.48 -49.97 45.05
N ALA A 44 15.76 -50.89 45.70
CA ALA A 44 14.30 -50.99 45.63
C ALA A 44 13.64 -49.68 46.10
N THR A 45 14.07 -49.16 47.24
CA THR A 45 13.53 -47.93 47.81
C THR A 45 13.82 -46.73 46.92
N LEU A 46 15.04 -46.63 46.38
CA LEU A 46 15.42 -45.56 45.46
C LEU A 46 14.56 -45.59 44.19
N ALA A 47 14.49 -46.75 43.52
CA ALA A 47 13.73 -46.91 42.28
C ALA A 47 12.23 -46.64 42.49
N ALA A 48 11.64 -47.09 43.61
CA ALA A 48 10.26 -46.82 43.96
C ALA A 48 10.00 -45.32 44.21
N ARG A 49 10.93 -44.62 44.88
CA ARG A 49 10.81 -43.18 45.11
C ARG A 49 10.88 -42.38 43.82
N VAL A 50 11.87 -42.66 42.96
CA VAL A 50 12.06 -41.92 41.70
C VAL A 50 10.90 -42.21 40.73
N SER A 51 10.54 -43.48 40.51
CA SER A 51 9.38 -43.82 39.68
C SER A 51 8.08 -43.21 40.21
N GLY A 52 7.88 -43.19 41.52
CA GLY A 52 6.74 -42.51 42.14
C GLY A 52 6.72 -41.00 41.92
N THR A 53 7.88 -40.33 41.87
CA THR A 53 7.95 -38.90 41.52
C THR A 53 7.65 -38.64 40.06
N VAL A 54 8.20 -39.45 39.15
CA VAL A 54 7.93 -39.37 37.71
C VAL A 54 6.44 -39.60 37.43
N GLN A 55 5.84 -40.61 38.06
CA GLN A 55 4.41 -40.87 37.92
C GLN A 55 3.56 -39.68 38.38
N LYS A 56 3.91 -39.04 39.50
CA LYS A 56 3.22 -37.82 39.96
C LYS A 56 3.37 -36.69 38.95
N LEU A 57 4.55 -36.49 38.38
CA LEU A 57 4.78 -35.49 37.33
C LEU A 57 3.89 -35.73 36.11
N HIS A 58 3.68 -36.98 35.70
CA HIS A 58 2.76 -37.34 34.62
C HIS A 58 1.28 -37.11 34.94
N THR A 59 0.90 -37.02 36.22
CA THR A 59 -0.48 -36.68 36.61
C THR A 59 -0.78 -35.19 36.61
N LEU A 60 0.23 -34.32 36.45
CA LEU A 60 0.00 -32.89 36.36
C LEU A 60 -0.84 -32.56 35.11
N PRO A 61 -1.71 -31.54 35.19
CA PRO A 61 -2.50 -31.11 34.04
C PRO A 61 -1.57 -30.68 32.92
N ALA A 62 -1.89 -31.10 31.70
CA ALA A 62 -1.18 -30.65 30.50
C ALA A 62 -1.29 -29.12 30.40
N ILE A 63 -0.15 -28.46 30.21
CA ILE A 63 -0.10 -27.03 29.95
C ILE A 63 -0.56 -26.83 28.51
N GLU A 64 -1.51 -25.91 28.30
CA GLU A 64 -1.98 -25.55 26.97
C GLU A 64 -0.78 -25.10 26.12
N GLU A 65 -0.56 -25.78 24.99
CA GLU A 65 0.53 -25.46 24.09
C GLU A 65 0.31 -24.06 23.48
N PRO A 66 1.30 -23.16 23.54
CA PRO A 66 1.14 -21.86 22.91
C PRO A 66 0.96 -22.07 21.41
N ARG A 67 -0.11 -21.48 20.84
CA ARG A 67 -0.54 -21.66 19.44
C ARG A 67 0.55 -21.42 18.36
N GLN A 68 1.66 -20.79 18.72
CA GLN A 68 2.77 -20.47 17.82
C GLN A 68 3.98 -21.42 17.97
N LEU A 69 3.94 -22.40 18.89
CA LEU A 69 5.09 -23.24 19.20
C LEU A 69 5.54 -24.05 17.98
N VAL A 70 4.58 -24.69 17.29
CA VAL A 70 4.85 -25.47 16.08
C VAL A 70 5.50 -24.60 15.01
N ASP A 71 4.92 -23.43 14.71
CA ASP A 71 5.48 -22.51 13.70
C ASP A 71 6.89 -22.04 14.10
N ALA A 72 7.11 -21.71 15.38
CA ALA A 72 8.41 -21.29 15.88
C ALA A 72 9.48 -22.39 15.78
N ILE A 73 9.12 -23.65 16.07
CA ILE A 73 10.02 -24.80 15.92
C ILE A 73 10.35 -25.03 14.44
N LEU A 74 9.35 -24.95 13.56
CA LEU A 74 9.55 -25.10 12.12
C LEU A 74 10.47 -24.01 11.57
N ASP A 75 10.28 -22.77 11.99
CA ASP A 75 11.15 -21.65 11.60
C ASP A 75 12.58 -21.82 12.12
N ALA A 76 12.75 -22.32 13.34
CA ALA A 76 14.07 -22.53 13.95
C ALA A 76 14.83 -23.73 13.38
N THR A 77 14.14 -24.77 12.89
CA THR A 77 14.78 -26.04 12.46
C THR A 77 14.89 -26.18 10.94
N LEU A 78 13.99 -25.59 10.17
CA LEU A 78 13.92 -25.83 8.71
C LEU A 78 14.57 -24.72 7.87
N GLY A 79 15.19 -23.73 8.51
CA GLY A 79 15.83 -22.60 7.83
C GLY A 79 14.81 -21.65 7.17
N PRO A 80 15.28 -20.60 6.45
CA PRO A 80 14.40 -19.60 5.86
C PRO A 80 13.44 -20.25 4.86
N ARG A 81 12.18 -20.45 5.26
CA ARG A 81 11.12 -20.79 4.32
C ARG A 81 10.69 -19.52 3.63
N GLU A 82 10.50 -19.61 2.31
CA GLU A 82 9.76 -18.65 1.50
C GLU A 82 8.31 -18.61 2.04
N ALA A 83 8.09 -17.89 3.14
CA ALA A 83 6.78 -17.67 3.71
C ALA A 83 5.97 -16.99 2.62
N LYS A 84 4.99 -17.73 2.06
CA LYS A 84 4.09 -17.25 0.99
C LYS A 84 3.75 -15.82 1.30
N ALA A 85 4.23 -14.89 0.46
CA ALA A 85 4.21 -13.47 0.70
C ALA A 85 2.82 -13.06 1.16
N SER A 86 2.67 -12.95 2.48
CA SER A 86 1.37 -12.72 3.06
C SER A 86 0.98 -11.32 2.62
N TRP A 87 -0.23 -11.14 2.08
CA TRP A 87 -0.78 -9.81 1.84
C TRP A 87 -0.62 -8.93 3.09
N ARG A 88 -0.67 -9.51 4.30
CA ARG A 88 -0.39 -8.82 5.57
C ARG A 88 1.05 -8.31 5.71
N ALA A 89 2.04 -8.92 5.07
CA ALA A 89 3.42 -8.43 5.02
C ALA A 89 3.54 -7.15 4.16
N TRP A 90 2.78 -7.05 3.07
CA TRP A 90 2.63 -5.78 2.32
C TRP A 90 2.02 -4.69 3.21
N PHE A 91 0.94 -5.00 3.95
CA PHE A 91 0.37 -4.05 4.91
C PHE A 91 1.32 -3.74 6.08
N ARG A 92 2.24 -4.64 6.42
CA ARG A 92 3.27 -4.41 7.44
C ARG A 92 4.33 -3.42 6.97
N TRP A 93 4.64 -3.35 5.67
CA TRP A 93 5.46 -2.28 5.10
C TRP A 93 4.73 -0.92 5.08
N LEU A 94 3.39 -0.93 5.04
CA LEU A 94 2.56 0.27 5.23
C LEU A 94 2.34 0.67 6.71
N ARG A 95 2.79 -0.16 7.66
CA ARG A 95 2.65 0.11 9.10
C ARG A 95 3.26 1.44 9.59
N PRO A 96 4.40 1.95 9.08
CA PRO A 96 4.87 3.29 9.43
C PRO A 96 3.95 4.41 8.91
N VAL A 97 3.28 4.23 7.78
CA VAL A 97 2.30 5.18 7.23
C VAL A 97 0.99 5.20 8.03
N TRP A 98 0.65 4.10 8.70
CA TRP A 98 -0.51 3.98 9.59
C TRP A 98 -0.24 4.42 11.03
N GLN A 99 0.88 5.09 11.31
CA GLN A 99 1.11 5.68 12.63
C GLN A 99 0.16 6.88 12.89
N PRO A 100 -0.27 7.08 14.16
CA PRO A 100 -1.24 8.12 14.54
C PRO A 100 -0.83 9.54 14.15
N GLN A 101 0.46 9.79 13.91
CA GLN A 101 0.97 11.09 13.45
C GLN A 101 0.45 11.52 12.07
N PHE A 102 0.19 10.59 11.15
CA PHE A 102 -0.31 10.92 9.81
C PHE A 102 -1.80 11.25 9.78
N VAL A 103 -2.54 10.95 10.86
CA VAL A 103 -3.96 11.26 10.99
C VAL A 103 -4.20 12.77 10.95
N TYR A 104 -3.36 13.55 11.64
CA TYR A 104 -3.48 15.00 11.67
C TYR A 104 -3.20 15.64 10.31
N GLY A 105 -2.18 15.16 9.59
CA GLY A 105 -1.87 15.63 8.24
C GLY A 105 -2.96 15.26 7.22
N ALA A 106 -3.49 14.03 7.29
CA ALA A 106 -4.62 13.65 6.47
C ALA A 106 -5.86 14.50 6.77
N LEU A 107 -6.10 14.83 8.04
CA LEU A 107 -7.23 15.65 8.46
C LEU A 107 -7.13 17.07 7.90
N THR A 108 -5.96 17.71 7.93
CA THR A 108 -5.80 19.06 7.36
C THR A 108 -5.94 19.08 5.84
N VAL A 109 -5.40 18.08 5.14
CA VAL A 109 -5.56 17.93 3.69
C VAL A 109 -7.03 17.70 3.33
N LEU A 110 -7.74 16.85 4.06
CA LEU A 110 -9.16 16.60 3.83
C LEU A 110 -10.02 17.83 4.13
N VAL A 111 -9.72 18.57 5.19
CA VAL A 111 -10.41 19.83 5.51
C VAL A 111 -10.16 20.87 4.41
N THR A 112 -8.91 21.03 3.98
CA THR A 112 -8.56 21.96 2.89
C THR A 112 -9.24 21.56 1.60
N LEU A 113 -9.22 20.27 1.25
CA LEU A 113 -9.90 19.73 0.08
C LEU A 113 -11.41 19.97 0.17
N GLY A 114 -12.02 19.81 1.35
CA GLY A 114 -13.43 20.08 1.58
C GLY A 114 -13.78 21.55 1.37
N VAL A 115 -12.98 22.46 1.94
CA VAL A 115 -13.14 23.92 1.76
C VAL A 115 -12.99 24.31 0.29
N VAL A 116 -11.95 23.80 -0.40
CA VAL A 116 -11.73 24.05 -1.83
C VAL A 116 -12.86 23.47 -2.68
N SER A 117 -13.32 22.26 -2.37
CA SER A 117 -14.44 21.63 -3.07
C SER A 117 -15.73 22.42 -2.89
N HIS A 118 -15.99 22.91 -1.68
CA HIS A 118 -17.14 23.77 -1.39
C HIS A 118 -17.04 25.11 -2.12
N ALA A 119 -15.86 25.73 -2.15
CA ALA A 119 -15.60 26.99 -2.86
C ALA A 119 -15.74 26.86 -4.38
N LEU A 120 -15.38 25.69 -4.93
CA LEU A 120 -15.61 25.32 -6.33
C LEU A 120 -17.08 24.96 -6.64
N GLY A 121 -17.98 25.05 -5.66
CA GLY A 121 -19.40 24.75 -5.85
C GLY A 121 -19.69 23.25 -6.03
N VAL A 122 -18.76 22.36 -5.66
CA VAL A 122 -18.95 20.91 -5.71
C VAL A 122 -19.87 20.52 -4.56
N ARG A 123 -21.18 20.57 -4.81
CA ARG A 123 -22.22 20.14 -3.89
C ARG A 123 -22.28 18.61 -3.89
N TRP A 124 -21.49 17.97 -3.02
CA TRP A 124 -21.47 16.51 -2.82
C TRP A 124 -22.85 15.93 -2.43
N ASN A 125 -23.73 16.75 -1.85
CA ASN A 125 -25.03 16.34 -1.33
C ASN A 125 -26.13 16.19 -2.42
N THR A 126 -25.89 16.66 -3.64
CA THR A 126 -26.91 16.61 -4.72
C THR A 126 -26.36 16.08 -6.04
N GLN A 127 -25.18 15.47 -6.05
CA GLN A 127 -24.78 14.69 -7.20
C GLN A 127 -25.56 13.38 -7.13
N THR A 128 -26.71 13.35 -7.78
CA THR A 128 -27.38 12.11 -8.16
C THR A 128 -26.33 11.14 -8.65
N LEU A 129 -26.11 10.03 -7.92
CA LEU A 129 -25.15 8.97 -8.28
C LEU A 129 -25.39 8.42 -9.70
N ALA A 130 -26.54 8.72 -10.31
CA ALA A 130 -26.85 8.47 -11.72
C ALA A 130 -26.00 9.29 -12.71
N GLU A 131 -25.49 10.47 -12.33
CA GLU A 131 -24.65 11.33 -13.19
C GLU A 131 -23.14 11.16 -12.97
N LEU A 132 -22.71 10.45 -11.91
CA LEU A 132 -21.37 9.85 -11.83
C LEU A 132 -21.23 8.60 -12.72
N SER A 133 -21.86 8.60 -13.89
CA SER A 133 -21.57 7.60 -14.89
C SER A 133 -20.14 7.83 -15.41
N PRO A 134 -19.29 6.79 -15.50
CA PRO A 134 -17.92 6.92 -15.98
C PRO A 134 -17.88 7.53 -17.39
N ALA A 135 -18.95 7.37 -18.17
CA ALA A 135 -19.12 7.98 -19.48
C ALA A 135 -19.35 9.49 -19.46
N ALA A 136 -20.05 10.06 -18.46
CA ALA A 136 -20.22 11.52 -18.35
C ALA A 136 -18.91 12.21 -17.93
N ILE A 137 -18.20 11.61 -16.97
CA ILE A 137 -16.89 12.08 -16.51
C ILE A 137 -15.87 11.99 -17.66
N ALA A 138 -15.79 10.86 -18.35
CA ALA A 138 -14.90 10.68 -19.49
C ALA A 138 -15.19 11.71 -20.60
N ARG A 139 -16.46 12.00 -20.90
CA ARG A 139 -16.83 13.01 -21.91
C ARG A 139 -16.42 14.43 -21.50
N ASN A 140 -16.60 14.80 -20.24
CA ASN A 140 -16.20 16.13 -19.77
C ASN A 140 -14.67 16.28 -19.73
N VAL A 141 -13.96 15.28 -19.20
CA VAL A 141 -12.48 15.24 -19.18
C VAL A 141 -11.94 15.26 -20.60
N ASN A 142 -12.51 14.48 -21.52
CA ASN A 142 -12.07 14.46 -22.91
C ASN A 142 -12.25 15.82 -23.59
N ARG A 143 -13.37 16.50 -23.35
CA ARG A 143 -13.61 17.87 -23.86
C ARG A 143 -12.57 18.86 -23.33
N HIS A 144 -12.24 18.80 -22.04
CA HIS A 144 -11.22 19.67 -21.45
C HIS A 144 -9.80 19.32 -21.91
N ALA A 145 -9.49 18.03 -22.08
CA ALA A 145 -8.20 17.56 -22.57
C ALA A 145 -7.93 18.04 -24.00
N HIS A 146 -8.91 17.96 -24.90
CA HIS A 146 -8.77 18.47 -26.27
C HIS A 146 -8.55 19.98 -26.31
N LEU A 147 -9.24 20.75 -25.46
CA LEU A 147 -9.07 22.20 -25.39
C LEU A 147 -7.71 22.60 -24.78
N ALA A 148 -7.25 21.89 -23.76
CA ALA A 148 -5.93 22.11 -23.16
C ALA A 148 -4.81 21.75 -24.14
N TYR A 149 -4.95 20.64 -24.86
CA TYR A 149 -4.02 20.20 -25.90
C TYR A 149 -3.92 21.19 -27.06
N ALA A 150 -5.06 21.71 -27.54
CA ALA A 150 -5.06 22.74 -28.59
C ALA A 150 -4.43 24.06 -28.13
N ARG A 151 -4.53 24.38 -26.84
CA ARG A 151 -3.90 25.58 -26.25
C ARG A 151 -2.40 25.40 -26.07
N SER A 152 -1.95 24.23 -25.63
CA SER A 152 -0.53 23.94 -25.44
C SER A 152 0.22 23.81 -26.76
N SER A 153 -0.38 23.16 -27.78
CA SER A 153 0.25 23.03 -29.10
C SER A 153 0.48 24.38 -29.78
N ARG A 154 -0.48 25.31 -29.69
CA ARG A 154 -0.28 26.69 -30.14
C ARG A 154 0.86 27.37 -29.40
N PHE A 155 0.95 27.21 -28.08
CA PHE A 155 2.02 27.81 -27.29
C PHE A 155 3.39 27.29 -27.75
N VAL A 156 3.52 25.98 -27.97
CA VAL A 156 4.74 25.32 -28.47
C VAL A 156 5.14 25.82 -29.86
N SER A 157 4.18 25.97 -30.78
CA SER A 157 4.46 26.50 -32.12
C SER A 157 4.88 27.97 -32.13
N ASP A 158 4.39 28.79 -31.18
CA ASP A 158 4.71 30.21 -31.07
C ASP A 158 6.00 30.51 -30.28
N LEU A 159 6.64 29.50 -29.68
CA LEU A 159 7.92 29.71 -29.01
C LEU A 159 9.00 30.08 -30.03
N ARG A 160 9.42 31.35 -29.96
CA ARG A 160 10.55 31.99 -30.65
C ARG A 160 11.84 31.15 -30.71
N ILE A 161 12.02 30.20 -29.78
CA ILE A 161 13.10 29.22 -29.77
C ILE A 161 13.15 28.38 -31.06
N VAL A 162 12.01 28.01 -31.65
CA VAL A 162 12.00 27.23 -32.91
C VAL A 162 12.46 28.09 -34.09
N TYR A 163 12.11 29.39 -34.12
CA TYR A 163 12.62 30.35 -35.09
C TYR A 163 14.12 30.65 -34.91
N GLU A 164 14.61 30.70 -33.66
CA GLU A 164 16.05 30.84 -33.38
C GLU A 164 16.83 29.60 -33.82
N ILE A 165 16.30 28.40 -33.61
CA ILE A 165 16.94 27.17 -34.08
C ILE A 165 16.89 27.07 -35.61
N GLN A 166 15.76 27.39 -36.26
CA GLN A 166 15.67 27.41 -37.74
C GLN A 166 16.56 28.48 -38.37
N SER A 167 16.75 29.64 -37.73
CA SER A 167 17.66 30.67 -38.24
C SER A 167 19.13 30.30 -38.05
N ARG A 168 19.48 29.51 -37.02
CA ARG A 168 20.83 29.00 -36.78
C ARG A 168 21.17 27.74 -37.60
N LEU A 169 20.16 26.97 -38.01
CA LEU A 169 20.29 25.73 -38.80
C LEU A 169 19.87 25.89 -40.26
N ARG A 170 19.71 27.12 -40.78
CA ARG A 170 19.69 27.32 -42.24
C ARG A 170 21.15 27.44 -42.69
N PRO A 171 21.82 26.34 -43.11
CA PRO A 171 23.12 26.46 -43.73
C PRO A 171 22.99 27.29 -45.00
N GLU A 172 23.97 28.16 -45.20
CA GLU A 172 24.19 29.03 -46.34
C GLU A 172 24.37 28.22 -47.64
N THR A 173 23.37 27.50 -48.11
CA THR A 173 23.41 26.82 -49.42
C THR A 173 21.99 26.62 -49.95
N GLU A 174 21.38 27.70 -50.42
CA GLU A 174 20.59 27.61 -51.65
C GLU A 174 20.71 28.93 -52.44
N PRO A 175 20.88 28.87 -53.78
CA PRO A 175 21.14 30.03 -54.61
C PRO A 175 19.96 30.99 -54.59
N GLN A 176 20.29 32.27 -54.49
CA GLN A 176 19.42 33.42 -54.75
C GLN A 176 18.61 33.20 -56.04
N PRO A 177 17.27 33.06 -55.98
CA PRO A 177 16.43 33.25 -57.15
C PRO A 177 16.31 34.75 -57.41
N GLU A 178 16.56 35.14 -58.65
CA GLU A 178 16.38 36.46 -59.22
C GLU A 178 15.10 37.18 -58.76
N PRO A 179 15.09 38.52 -58.75
CA PRO A 179 13.90 39.30 -58.42
C PRO A 179 12.81 39.10 -59.47
N VAL A 180 11.81 38.28 -59.15
CA VAL A 180 10.56 38.23 -59.92
C VAL A 180 9.67 39.38 -59.46
N GLN A 181 9.34 40.23 -60.43
CA GLN A 181 8.50 41.42 -60.32
C GLN A 181 7.13 41.13 -59.68
N PRO A 182 6.56 42.07 -58.93
CA PRO A 182 5.21 41.92 -58.37
C PRO A 182 4.16 41.91 -59.49
N PRO A 183 3.21 40.95 -59.53
CA PRO A 183 2.06 41.08 -60.41
C PRO A 183 1.11 42.16 -59.88
N ALA A 184 0.64 42.97 -60.81
CA ALA A 184 -0.26 44.12 -60.64
C ALA A 184 -1.60 43.74 -59.96
N PRO A 185 -2.31 44.72 -59.36
CA PRO A 185 -3.43 44.46 -58.48
C PRO A 185 -4.67 44.02 -59.26
N GLY A 186 -5.33 42.98 -58.74
CA GLY A 186 -6.71 42.65 -59.07
C GLY A 186 -6.87 41.43 -59.97
N GLN A 187 -6.92 40.23 -59.38
CA GLN A 187 -7.79 39.15 -59.84
C GLN A 187 -8.30 38.36 -58.63
N THR A 188 -9.62 38.43 -58.45
CA THR A 188 -10.41 37.75 -57.44
C THR A 188 -10.67 36.31 -57.87
N ASN A 189 -10.38 35.32 -57.02
CA ASN A 189 -10.98 34.00 -57.10
C ASN A 189 -11.20 33.48 -55.67
N GLY A 190 -12.36 33.83 -55.09
CA GLY A 190 -12.80 33.31 -53.80
C GLY A 190 -14.20 32.70 -53.94
N PRO A 191 -14.48 31.53 -53.32
CA PRO A 191 -15.84 31.12 -53.07
C PRO A 191 -16.39 31.82 -51.81
N ALA A 192 -17.46 32.57 -52.01
CA ALA A 192 -18.57 33.00 -51.14
C ALA A 192 -18.32 33.43 -49.66
N PRO A 193 -18.90 34.57 -49.22
CA PRO A 193 -18.77 35.08 -47.83
C PRO A 193 -19.56 34.22 -46.82
N ARG A 194 -18.96 33.97 -45.64
CA ARG A 194 -19.69 33.48 -44.47
C ARG A 194 -20.11 34.68 -43.60
N GLU A 195 -21.36 34.68 -43.17
CA GLU A 195 -22.00 35.70 -42.32
C GLU A 195 -21.18 36.01 -41.04
N PRO A 196 -21.22 37.26 -40.53
CA PRO A 196 -20.60 37.60 -39.26
C PRO A 196 -21.44 37.00 -38.12
N HIS A 197 -20.90 35.99 -37.44
CA HIS A 197 -21.48 35.49 -36.20
C HIS A 197 -21.24 36.50 -35.07
N ASP A 198 -22.34 36.94 -34.46
CA ASP A 198 -22.45 37.86 -33.33
C ASP A 198 -21.36 37.70 -32.24
N MET A 199 -20.49 38.70 -32.11
CA MET A 199 -19.55 38.86 -31.00
C MET A 199 -20.09 39.84 -29.92
N ASN A 200 -21.36 40.25 -30.01
CA ASN A 200 -21.90 41.31 -29.15
C ASN A 200 -22.84 40.84 -28.02
N ARG A 201 -22.67 39.60 -27.53
CA ARG A 201 -23.46 39.04 -26.41
C ARG A 201 -22.77 39.12 -25.03
N VAL A 202 -21.53 39.61 -24.96
CA VAL A 202 -20.76 39.67 -23.70
C VAL A 202 -20.91 41.02 -23.00
N ASN A 203 -21.27 42.10 -23.71
CA ASN A 203 -21.35 43.44 -23.13
C ASN A 203 -22.73 43.81 -22.52
N GLN A 204 -23.77 43.00 -22.74
CA GLN A 204 -25.09 43.29 -22.17
C GLN A 204 -25.25 42.77 -20.73
N LYS A 205 -24.49 41.74 -20.35
CA LYS A 205 -24.56 41.16 -18.99
C LYS A 205 -23.82 41.98 -17.93
N SER A 206 -22.86 42.83 -18.29
CA SER A 206 -22.10 43.65 -17.34
C SER A 206 -22.95 44.77 -16.72
N HIS A 207 -24.00 45.25 -17.41
CA HIS A 207 -24.84 46.33 -16.91
C HIS A 207 -25.90 45.86 -15.90
N GLU A 208 -26.39 44.61 -15.96
CA GLU A 208 -27.33 44.08 -14.94
C GLU A 208 -26.67 43.78 -13.58
N PHE A 209 -25.37 43.45 -13.57
CA PHE A 209 -24.66 43.18 -12.30
C PHE A 209 -24.25 44.46 -11.55
N ALA A 210 -24.20 45.62 -12.22
CA ALA A 210 -23.88 46.88 -11.58
C ALA A 210 -25.06 47.46 -10.76
N GLU A 211 -26.30 47.32 -11.26
CA GLU A 211 -27.50 47.80 -10.52
C GLU A 211 -27.81 46.96 -9.28
N THR A 212 -27.52 45.65 -9.31
CA THR A 212 -27.76 44.76 -8.16
C THR A 212 -26.75 44.95 -7.02
N ALA A 213 -25.54 45.44 -7.32
CA ALA A 213 -24.53 45.76 -6.30
C ALA A 213 -24.90 47.02 -5.49
N VAL A 214 -25.39 48.07 -6.16
CA VAL A 214 -25.75 49.35 -5.51
C VAL A 214 -26.97 49.21 -4.59
N LEU A 215 -27.94 48.36 -4.94
CA LEU A 215 -29.11 48.08 -4.09
C LEU A 215 -28.76 47.25 -2.85
N LEU A 216 -27.72 46.40 -2.90
CA LEU A 216 -27.28 45.61 -1.76
C LEU A 216 -26.54 46.47 -0.72
N GLU A 217 -25.71 47.43 -1.16
CA GLU A 217 -25.02 48.36 -0.25
C GLU A 217 -25.99 49.32 0.46
N ALA A 218 -27.03 49.79 -0.23
CA ALA A 218 -28.06 50.64 0.38
C ALA A 218 -28.91 49.90 1.44
N LEU A 219 -29.10 48.58 1.28
CA LEU A 219 -29.81 47.74 2.27
C LEU A 219 -28.93 47.38 3.48
N ILE A 220 -27.61 47.34 3.32
CA ILE A 220 -26.66 47.07 4.41
C ILE A 220 -26.50 48.28 5.33
N GLN A 221 -26.47 49.51 4.80
CA GLN A 221 -26.33 50.71 5.65
C GLN A 221 -27.59 51.09 6.45
N ARG A 222 -28.78 50.61 6.05
CA ARG A 222 -30.05 50.91 6.75
C ARG A 222 -30.36 49.95 7.91
N ARG A 223 -29.48 48.97 8.19
CA ARG A 223 -29.73 47.88 9.15
C ARG A 223 -28.67 47.78 10.26
N LEU A 224 -28.18 48.92 10.74
CA LEU A 224 -27.39 49.02 11.97
C LEU A 224 -28.02 50.12 12.85
N PRO A 225 -28.42 49.82 14.10
CA PRO A 225 -28.93 50.82 15.04
C PRO A 225 -27.84 51.77 15.54
#